data_AF-A0AA39XDG0-F1
#
_entry.id   AF-A0AA39XDG0-F1
#
_cell.length_a   1.000
_cell.length_b   1.000
_cell.length_c   1.000
_cell.angle_alpha   90.00
_cell.angle_beta   90.00
_cell.angle_gamma   90.00
#
_symmetry.space_group_name_H-M   'P 1'
#
loop_
_entity.id
_entity.type
_entity.pdbx_description
1 polymer ?
#
loop_
_entity_poly.entity_id
_entity_poly.type
_entity_poly.pdbx_seq_one_letter_code
_entity_poly.pdbx_strand_id
1 'polypeptide(L)'
;MVLSAEEQEVINRMEQGVVTDYAPKLTKKELLGYGPAVASDFPGGKIESAMEAMRMLGGARAFNSDAGVTGDTREVVKRYHHEKKPVFFNTPEEKAWMESSKPGWKIHGPQDATKQAIVDSVVSGKYEKLGFVDATDTIPMIVNYHNQSTSYKTSDSAKFIKKLQELLPVDTTATTVPKQKTA
;
A
#
# COMPACT_ATOMS: atom_id res chain seq x y z
N MET A 1 -56.88 -10.54 10.50
CA MET A 1 -56.48 -10.00 11.81
C MET A 1 -56.53 -8.49 11.66
N VAL A 2 -57.41 -7.79 12.38
CA VAL A 2 -57.46 -6.33 12.33
C VAL A 2 -56.45 -5.83 13.34
N LEU A 3 -55.37 -5.20 12.87
CA LEU A 3 -54.34 -4.62 13.73
C LEU A 3 -54.92 -3.45 14.51
N SER A 4 -54.53 -3.32 15.78
CA SER A 4 -54.88 -2.15 16.58
C SER A 4 -54.20 -0.89 16.03
N ALA A 5 -54.74 0.29 16.36
CA ALA A 5 -54.19 1.56 15.89
C ALA A 5 -52.73 1.76 16.32
N GLU A 6 -52.37 1.33 17.54
CA GLU A 6 -51.00 1.39 18.06
C GLU A 6 -50.05 0.45 17.30
N GLU A 7 -50.49 -0.78 17.00
CA GLU A 7 -49.69 -1.73 16.20
C GLU A 7 -49.48 -1.21 14.78
N GLN A 8 -50.50 -0.61 14.18
CA GLN A 8 -50.38 0.01 12.86
C GLN A 8 -49.40 1.17 12.86
N GLU A 9 -49.35 1.96 13.93
CA GLU A 9 -48.39 3.08 14.07
C GLU A 9 -46.94 2.59 14.21
N VAL A 10 -46.72 1.47 14.91
CA VAL A 10 -45.42 0.81 14.98
C VAL A 10 -45.00 0.28 13.61
N ILE A 11 -45.89 -0.41 12.90
CA ILE A 11 -45.64 -0.93 11.54
C ILE A 11 -45.32 0.22 10.59
N ASN A 12 -46.11 1.30 10.62
CA ASN A 12 -45.88 2.47 9.78
C ASN A 12 -44.49 3.09 10.04
N ARG A 13 -44.03 3.19 11.28
CA ARG A 13 -42.67 3.68 11.59
C ARG A 13 -41.56 2.75 11.10
N MET A 14 -41.79 1.43 11.09
CA MET A 14 -40.82 0.46 10.58
C MET A 14 -40.78 0.42 9.05
N GLU A 15 -41.94 0.50 8.39
CA GLU A 15 -42.07 0.41 6.94
C GLU A 15 -41.81 1.74 6.23
N GLN A 16 -42.33 2.85 6.75
CA GLN A 16 -42.19 4.19 6.15
C GLN A 16 -40.96 4.93 6.69
N GLY A 17 -40.39 4.45 7.80
CA GLY A 17 -39.32 5.13 8.53
C GLY A 17 -39.84 6.24 9.44
N VAL A 18 -38.90 7.02 9.99
CA VAL A 18 -39.19 8.15 10.86
C VAL A 18 -38.51 9.41 10.33
N VAL A 19 -39.11 10.57 10.54
CA VAL A 19 -38.48 11.85 10.19
C VAL A 19 -37.28 12.05 11.12
N THR A 20 -36.09 12.13 10.54
CA THR A 20 -34.84 12.41 11.24
C THR A 20 -34.22 13.69 10.73
N ASP A 21 -33.49 14.39 11.59
CA ASP A 21 -32.75 15.58 11.19
C ASP A 21 -31.58 15.23 10.26
N TYR A 22 -31.35 16.08 9.26
CA TYR A 22 -30.17 16.03 8.41
C TYR A 22 -29.30 17.26 8.66
N ALA A 23 -28.08 17.05 9.14
CA ALA A 23 -27.09 18.09 9.34
C ALA A 23 -26.04 18.02 8.22
N PRO A 24 -26.06 18.91 7.21
CA PRO A 24 -25.05 18.92 6.16
C PRO A 24 -23.69 19.24 6.76
N LYS A 25 -22.69 18.42 6.43
CA LYS A 25 -21.31 18.63 6.87
C LYS A 25 -20.37 18.31 5.71
N LEU A 26 -19.59 19.32 5.32
CA LEU A 26 -18.60 19.18 4.26
C LEU A 26 -17.36 20.00 4.59
N THR A 27 -16.29 19.30 4.91
CA THR A 27 -14.99 19.88 5.24
C THR A 27 -13.88 19.19 4.45
N LYS A 28 -12.72 19.85 4.31
CA LYS A 28 -11.55 19.24 3.65
C LYS A 28 -11.14 17.90 4.28
N LYS A 29 -11.35 17.73 5.59
CA LYS A 29 -11.05 16.49 6.30
C LYS A 29 -11.98 15.34 5.90
N GLU A 30 -13.24 15.63 5.62
CA GLU A 30 -14.22 14.63 5.18
C GLU A 30 -13.99 14.19 3.73
N LEU A 31 -13.35 15.05 2.93
CA LEU A 31 -12.95 14.72 1.56
C LEU A 31 -11.62 13.96 1.48
N LEU A 32 -10.85 13.92 2.57
CA LEU A 32 -9.55 13.27 2.60
C LEU A 32 -9.69 11.75 2.43
N GLY A 33 -8.94 11.16 1.51
CA GLY A 33 -9.02 9.73 1.15
C GLY A 33 -9.80 9.48 -0.14
N TYR A 34 -10.62 10.45 -0.58
CA TYR A 34 -11.34 10.41 -1.86
C TYR A 34 -10.69 11.27 -2.94
N GLY A 35 -9.72 12.10 -2.57
CA GLY A 35 -9.01 12.97 -3.51
C GLY A 35 -8.07 12.21 -4.46
N PRO A 36 -7.63 12.85 -5.56
CA PRO A 36 -6.71 12.24 -6.49
C PRO A 36 -5.29 12.16 -5.91
N ALA A 37 -4.69 10.97 -5.96
CA ALA A 37 -3.31 10.71 -5.58
C ALA A 37 -2.33 11.13 -6.68
N VAL A 38 -2.13 12.44 -6.83
CA VAL A 38 -1.27 13.02 -7.88
C VAL A 38 -0.04 13.71 -7.30
N ALA A 39 1.11 13.48 -7.95
CA ALA A 39 2.39 14.10 -7.63
C ALA A 39 2.45 15.57 -8.10
N SER A 40 1.62 16.40 -7.47
CA SER A 40 1.57 17.84 -7.70
C SER A 40 2.27 18.63 -6.60
N ASP A 41 2.58 19.90 -6.85
CA ASP A 41 3.11 20.79 -5.82
C ASP A 41 2.09 21.11 -4.71
N PHE A 42 0.80 20.87 -4.98
CA PHE A 42 -0.25 21.00 -3.98
C PHE A 42 -0.12 19.92 -2.90
N PRO A 43 -0.04 20.28 -1.60
CA PRO A 43 0.15 19.32 -0.51
C PRO A 43 -0.92 18.22 -0.45
N GLY A 44 -2.16 18.50 -0.85
CA GLY A 44 -3.24 17.51 -0.81
C GLY A 44 -2.97 16.30 -1.72
N GLY A 45 -2.38 16.50 -2.91
CA GLY A 45 -2.04 15.38 -3.80
C GLY A 45 -1.02 14.43 -3.17
N LYS A 46 -0.01 14.98 -2.49
CA LYS A 46 1.01 14.20 -1.77
C LYS A 46 0.41 13.43 -0.58
N ILE A 47 -0.53 14.04 0.13
CA ILE A 47 -1.24 13.36 1.24
C ILE A 47 -2.10 12.23 0.71
N GLU A 48 -2.81 12.42 -0.40
CA GLU A 48 -3.63 11.37 -1.03
C GLU A 48 -2.77 10.22 -1.57
N SER A 49 -1.60 10.50 -2.16
CA SER A 49 -0.62 9.46 -2.53
C SER A 49 -0.14 8.65 -1.33
N ALA A 50 0.10 9.29 -0.18
CA ALA A 50 0.45 8.59 1.05
C ALA A 50 -0.72 7.74 1.59
N MET A 51 -1.95 8.26 1.55
CA MET A 51 -3.17 7.52 1.92
C MET A 51 -3.38 6.30 1.02
N GLU A 52 -3.19 6.44 -0.28
CA GLU A 52 -3.26 5.32 -1.23
C GLU A 52 -2.20 4.26 -0.94
N ALA A 53 -0.94 4.66 -0.69
CA ALA A 53 0.11 3.72 -0.32
C ALA A 53 -0.22 2.94 0.97
N MET A 54 -0.76 3.62 1.98
CA MET A 54 -1.23 2.97 3.20
C MET A 54 -2.37 1.97 2.93
N ARG A 55 -3.33 2.32 2.05
CA ARG A 55 -4.40 1.40 1.63
C ARG A 55 -3.84 0.19 0.89
N MET A 56 -2.91 0.38 -0.03
CA MET A 56 -2.26 -0.71 -0.77
C MET A 56 -1.57 -1.70 0.17
N LEU A 57 -0.82 -1.21 1.16
CA LEU A 57 -0.22 -2.04 2.21
C LEU A 57 -1.29 -2.75 3.06
N GLY A 58 -2.38 -2.05 3.37
CA GLY A 58 -3.50 -2.55 4.18
C GLY A 58 -4.39 -3.60 3.51
N GLY A 59 -4.25 -3.86 2.21
CA GLY A 59 -5.09 -4.81 1.47
C GLY A 59 -5.79 -4.24 0.23
N ALA A 60 -5.45 -3.00 -0.17
CA ALA A 60 -5.90 -2.35 -1.39
C ALA A 60 -7.42 -2.17 -1.52
N ARG A 61 -8.14 -2.12 -0.40
CA ARG A 61 -9.56 -1.76 -0.40
C ARG A 61 -9.73 -0.28 -0.72
N ALA A 62 -10.82 0.06 -1.39
CA ALA A 62 -11.19 1.46 -1.63
C ALA A 62 -11.42 2.18 -0.30
N PHE A 63 -11.12 3.49 -0.26
CA PHE A 63 -11.45 4.30 0.90
C PHE A 63 -12.97 4.45 1.00
N ASN A 64 -13.54 4.14 2.17
CA ASN A 64 -14.97 4.27 2.41
C ASN A 64 -15.22 4.59 3.89
N SER A 65 -15.63 5.83 4.17
CA SER A 65 -16.00 6.33 5.49
C SER A 65 -17.48 6.18 5.82
N ASP A 66 -18.33 5.88 4.83
CA ASP A 66 -19.78 6.11 4.92
C ASP A 66 -20.59 4.82 4.99
N ALA A 67 -20.01 3.67 4.58
CA ALA A 67 -20.68 2.36 4.59
C ALA A 67 -20.70 1.67 5.96
N GLY A 68 -20.51 2.43 7.05
CA GLY A 68 -20.44 1.91 8.41
C GLY A 68 -19.03 1.49 8.83
N VAL A 69 -18.96 0.92 10.05
CA VAL A 69 -17.68 0.65 10.76
C VAL A 69 -17.38 -0.84 10.90
N THR A 70 -18.19 -1.70 10.28
CA THR A 70 -18.08 -3.15 10.42
C THR A 70 -17.08 -3.73 9.43
N GLY A 71 -16.24 -4.65 9.90
CA GLY A 71 -15.27 -5.39 9.09
C GLY A 71 -15.23 -6.89 9.42
N ASP A 72 -14.54 -7.68 8.61
CA ASP A 72 -14.33 -9.11 8.88
C ASP A 72 -13.24 -9.30 9.95
N THR A 73 -13.68 -9.56 11.18
CA THR A 73 -12.78 -9.78 12.32
C THR A 73 -11.83 -10.96 12.13
N ARG A 74 -12.21 -12.00 11.40
CA ARG A 74 -11.36 -13.17 11.16
C ARG A 74 -10.26 -12.83 10.17
N GLU A 75 -10.61 -12.13 9.09
CA GLU A 75 -9.66 -11.69 8.07
C GLU A 75 -8.59 -10.75 8.65
N VAL A 76 -9.01 -9.73 9.40
CA VAL A 76 -8.09 -8.76 10.00
C VAL A 76 -7.15 -9.46 10.99
N VAL A 77 -7.66 -10.38 11.82
CA VAL A 77 -6.81 -11.14 12.76
C VAL A 77 -5.82 -12.04 12.02
N LYS A 78 -6.26 -12.73 10.95
CA LYS A 78 -5.37 -13.51 10.09
C LYS A 78 -4.25 -12.63 9.52
N ARG A 79 -4.59 -11.51 8.91
CA ARG A 79 -3.64 -10.62 8.26
C ARG A 79 -2.65 -9.98 9.26
N TYR A 80 -3.18 -9.38 10.32
CA TYR A 80 -2.36 -8.62 11.28
C TYR A 80 -1.58 -9.51 12.24
N HIS A 81 -2.22 -10.52 12.83
CA HIS A 81 -1.60 -11.32 13.87
C HIS A 81 -0.82 -12.52 13.32
N HIS A 82 -1.39 -13.25 12.35
CA HIS A 82 -0.78 -14.48 11.83
C HIS A 82 0.19 -14.20 10.68
N GLU A 83 -0.19 -13.34 9.73
CA GLU A 83 0.67 -13.01 8.57
C GLU A 83 1.61 -11.83 8.84
N LYS A 84 1.46 -11.12 9.98
CA LYS A 84 2.23 -9.92 10.34
C LYS A 84 2.20 -8.83 9.27
N LYS A 85 1.10 -8.74 8.52
CA LYS A 85 0.87 -7.73 7.49
C LYS A 85 0.06 -6.55 8.05
N PRO A 86 0.30 -5.33 7.57
CA PRO A 86 -0.47 -4.18 8.01
C PRO A 86 -1.94 -4.28 7.56
N VAL A 87 -2.80 -3.60 8.31
CA VAL A 87 -4.22 -3.39 8.01
C VAL A 87 -4.46 -1.89 7.97
N PHE A 88 -5.29 -1.45 7.02
CA PHE A 88 -5.75 -0.08 6.93
C PHE A 88 -7.20 0.00 7.42
N PHE A 89 -7.50 1.00 8.25
CA PHE A 89 -8.86 1.34 8.68
C PHE A 89 -9.21 2.70 8.10
N ASN A 90 -10.40 2.83 7.53
CA ASN A 90 -10.84 4.08 6.90
C ASN A 90 -11.08 5.16 7.95
N THR A 91 -11.55 4.75 9.12
CA THR A 91 -11.88 5.65 10.22
C THR A 91 -11.37 5.11 11.57
N PRO A 92 -11.11 6.00 12.55
CA PRO A 92 -10.80 5.58 13.91
C PRO A 92 -11.92 4.74 14.55
N GLU A 93 -13.17 4.98 14.17
CA GLU A 93 -14.34 4.25 14.66
C GLU A 93 -14.34 2.79 14.18
N GLU A 94 -13.93 2.53 12.93
CA GLU A 94 -13.74 1.17 12.41
C GLU A 94 -12.70 0.41 13.25
N LYS A 95 -11.56 1.06 13.56
CA LYS A 95 -10.55 0.49 14.44
C LYS A 95 -11.12 0.19 15.84
N ALA A 96 -11.85 1.14 16.43
CA ALA A 96 -12.42 0.96 17.77
C ALA A 96 -13.45 -0.18 17.81
N TRP A 97 -14.27 -0.33 16.76
CA TRP A 97 -15.20 -1.45 16.60
C TRP A 97 -14.48 -2.80 16.49
N MET A 98 -13.34 -2.83 15.79
CA MET A 98 -12.50 -4.03 15.68
C MET A 98 -11.88 -4.43 17.01
N GLU A 99 -11.39 -3.46 17.79
CA GLU A 99 -10.81 -3.69 19.12
C GLU A 99 -11.89 -4.11 20.14
N SER A 100 -13.11 -3.56 20.06
CA SER A 100 -14.22 -3.96 20.94
C SER A 100 -14.73 -5.38 20.64
N SER A 101 -14.65 -5.80 19.37
CA SER A 101 -15.05 -7.14 18.94
C SER A 101 -14.11 -8.25 19.45
N LYS A 102 -12.90 -7.90 19.92
CA LYS A 102 -11.93 -8.85 20.51
C LYS A 102 -11.25 -8.28 21.76
N PRO A 103 -11.78 -8.56 22.96
CA PRO A 103 -11.20 -8.09 24.21
C PRO A 103 -9.71 -8.47 24.36
N GLY A 104 -8.88 -7.50 24.72
CA GLY A 104 -7.44 -7.68 24.94
C GLY A 104 -6.57 -7.49 23.69
N TRP A 105 -7.16 -7.29 22.51
CA TRP A 105 -6.43 -7.01 21.29
C TRP A 105 -6.34 -5.50 21.03
N LYS A 106 -5.12 -5.00 20.80
CA LYS A 106 -4.85 -3.62 20.41
C LYS A 106 -4.07 -3.59 19.11
N ILE A 107 -4.51 -2.75 18.17
CA ILE A 107 -3.84 -2.53 16.91
C ILE A 107 -3.03 -1.24 17.01
N HIS A 108 -1.74 -1.33 16.75
CA HIS A 108 -0.84 -0.19 16.84
C HIS A 108 -0.63 0.45 15.47
N GLY A 109 -0.36 1.75 15.48
CA GLY A 109 -0.01 2.48 14.26
C GLY A 109 1.34 2.02 13.69
N PRO A 110 1.68 2.47 12.47
CA PRO A 110 2.93 2.09 11.82
C PRO A 110 4.15 2.60 12.60
N GLN A 111 5.24 1.84 12.52
CA GLN A 111 6.56 2.24 13.03
C GLN A 111 7.14 3.39 12.18
N ASP A 112 8.09 4.15 12.73
CA ASP A 112 8.67 5.30 12.04
C ASP A 112 9.41 4.92 10.76
N ALA A 113 10.06 3.76 10.73
CA ALA A 113 10.67 3.22 9.51
C ALA A 113 9.64 3.01 8.38
N THR A 114 8.43 2.53 8.70
CA THR A 114 7.35 2.38 7.72
C THR A 114 6.84 3.74 7.24
N LYS A 115 6.68 4.70 8.13
CA LYS A 115 6.28 6.08 7.76
C LYS A 115 7.29 6.70 6.80
N GLN A 116 8.59 6.57 7.12
CA GLN A 116 9.66 7.11 6.30
C GLN A 116 9.73 6.42 4.94
N ALA A 117 9.58 5.09 4.87
CA ALA A 117 9.57 4.36 3.62
C ALA A 117 8.43 4.80 2.67
N ILE A 118 7.24 5.06 3.22
CA ILE A 118 6.11 5.62 2.46
C ILE A 118 6.47 7.02 1.94
N VAL A 119 6.96 7.91 2.81
CA VAL A 119 7.32 9.28 2.42
C VAL A 119 8.44 9.30 1.37
N ASP A 120 9.46 8.46 1.51
CA ASP A 120 10.56 8.38 0.55
C ASP A 120 10.09 7.87 -0.82
N SER A 121 9.24 6.85 -0.83
CA SER A 121 8.77 6.22 -2.07
C SER A 121 7.73 7.07 -2.80
N VAL A 122 6.65 7.49 -2.14
CA VAL A 122 5.49 8.09 -2.83
C VAL A 122 5.42 9.61 -2.75
N VAL A 123 6.08 10.24 -1.76
CA VAL A 123 6.06 11.70 -1.61
C VAL A 123 7.32 12.33 -2.17
N SER A 124 8.48 11.79 -1.80
CA SER A 124 9.78 12.31 -2.21
C SER A 124 10.21 11.78 -3.57
N GLY A 125 9.59 10.68 -4.04
CA GLY A 125 9.96 10.03 -5.28
C GLY A 125 11.42 9.61 -5.31
N LYS A 126 11.99 9.17 -4.18
CA LYS A 126 13.36 8.67 -4.14
C LYS A 126 13.42 7.35 -4.88
N TYR A 127 14.05 7.37 -6.05
CA TYR A 127 14.38 6.18 -6.82
C TYR A 127 15.89 6.06 -6.96
N GLU A 128 16.36 4.83 -7.25
CA GLU A 128 17.76 4.59 -7.56
C GLU A 128 18.09 5.25 -8.90
N LYS A 129 18.94 6.28 -8.88
CA LYS A 129 19.34 6.98 -10.10
C LYS A 129 20.18 6.05 -10.96
N LEU A 130 19.70 5.87 -12.18
CA LEU A 130 20.37 5.08 -13.19
C LEU A 130 21.59 5.82 -13.73
N GLY A 131 22.74 5.16 -13.70
CA GLY A 131 24.01 5.66 -14.23
C GLY A 131 24.27 5.16 -15.64
N PHE A 132 25.22 5.81 -16.34
CA PHE A 132 25.82 5.22 -17.53
C PHE A 132 26.62 3.98 -17.11
N VAL A 133 26.46 2.90 -17.87
CA VAL A 133 27.19 1.65 -17.71
C VAL A 133 27.82 1.33 -19.05
N ASP A 134 29.09 0.88 -19.05
CA ASP A 134 29.75 0.46 -20.27
C ASP A 134 29.04 -0.76 -20.90
N ALA A 135 28.99 -0.82 -22.22
CA ALA A 135 28.34 -1.92 -22.92
C ALA A 135 29.01 -3.29 -22.67
N THR A 136 30.27 -3.31 -22.22
CA THR A 136 30.95 -4.55 -21.82
C THR A 136 30.45 -5.10 -20.48
N ASP A 137 29.89 -4.24 -19.62
CA ASP A 137 29.43 -4.60 -18.28
C ASP A 137 27.98 -5.09 -18.32
N THR A 138 27.81 -6.34 -18.77
CA THR A 138 26.50 -6.94 -19.08
C THR A 138 25.55 -6.96 -17.87
N ILE A 139 26.04 -7.30 -16.67
CA ILE A 139 25.20 -7.38 -15.45
C ILE A 139 24.69 -5.99 -15.04
N PRO A 140 25.55 -4.98 -14.80
CA PRO A 140 25.07 -3.65 -14.44
C PRO A 140 24.19 -3.02 -15.54
N MET A 141 24.44 -3.32 -16.81
CA MET A 141 23.61 -2.85 -17.93
C MET A 141 22.18 -3.42 -17.81
N ILE A 142 22.04 -4.72 -17.55
CA ILE A 142 20.72 -5.36 -17.41
C ILE A 142 20.00 -4.89 -16.15
N VAL A 143 20.71 -4.72 -15.02
CA VAL A 143 20.12 -4.13 -13.80
C VAL A 143 19.57 -2.73 -14.10
N ASN A 144 20.29 -1.93 -14.88
CA ASN A 144 19.84 -0.61 -15.31
C ASN A 144 18.53 -0.70 -16.10
N TYR A 145 18.44 -1.59 -17.10
CA TYR A 145 17.19 -1.82 -17.87
C TYR A 145 16.03 -2.31 -17.00
N HIS A 146 16.27 -3.24 -16.07
CA HIS A 146 15.23 -3.71 -15.16
C HIS A 146 14.69 -2.58 -14.30
N ASN A 147 15.55 -1.70 -13.79
CA ASN A 147 15.15 -0.58 -12.94
C ASN A 147 14.45 0.57 -13.71
N GLN A 148 14.55 0.63 -15.05
CA GLN A 148 13.78 1.56 -15.89
C GLN A 148 12.31 1.17 -16.06
N SER A 149 11.96 -0.09 -15.76
CA SER A 149 10.63 -0.64 -16.00
C SER A 149 9.98 -1.12 -14.72
N THR A 150 8.67 -0.89 -14.60
CA THR A 150 7.86 -1.43 -13.49
C THR A 150 7.51 -2.90 -13.68
N SER A 151 7.80 -3.50 -14.84
CA SER A 151 7.50 -4.90 -15.13
C SER A 151 8.40 -5.87 -14.36
N TYR A 152 9.65 -5.49 -14.11
CA TYR A 152 10.60 -6.29 -13.33
C TYR A 152 10.56 -5.87 -11.86
N LYS A 153 9.95 -6.73 -11.03
CA LYS A 153 10.07 -6.58 -9.57
C LYS A 153 11.51 -6.89 -9.15
N THR A 154 11.94 -6.34 -8.02
CA THR A 154 13.27 -6.61 -7.45
C THR A 154 13.57 -8.11 -7.32
N SER A 155 12.57 -8.91 -6.91
CA SER A 155 12.70 -10.37 -6.81
C SER A 155 12.91 -11.07 -8.16
N ASP A 156 12.31 -10.55 -9.22
CA ASP A 156 12.37 -11.15 -10.56
C ASP A 156 13.67 -10.74 -11.26
N SER A 157 14.09 -9.48 -11.08
CA SER A 157 15.42 -9.01 -11.46
C SER A 157 16.51 -9.87 -10.81
N ALA A 158 16.41 -10.14 -9.51
CA ALA A 158 17.39 -10.99 -8.81
C ALA A 158 17.48 -12.41 -9.39
N LYS A 159 16.34 -13.04 -9.71
CA LYS A 159 16.31 -14.37 -10.36
C LYS A 159 16.95 -14.34 -11.74
N PHE A 160 16.65 -13.31 -12.53
CA PHE A 160 17.22 -13.13 -13.86
C PHE A 160 18.74 -12.98 -13.79
N ILE A 161 19.23 -12.07 -12.93
CA ILE A 161 20.67 -11.82 -12.76
C ILE A 161 21.38 -13.08 -12.27
N LYS A 162 20.78 -13.83 -11.34
CA LYS A 162 21.33 -15.12 -10.90
C LYS A 162 21.51 -16.07 -12.09
N LYS A 163 20.50 -16.20 -12.96
CA LYS A 163 20.62 -17.08 -14.12
C LYS A 163 21.65 -16.58 -15.13
N LEU A 164 21.71 -15.27 -15.33
CA LEU A 164 22.70 -14.65 -16.21
C LEU A 164 24.12 -14.91 -15.71
N GLN A 165 24.37 -14.79 -14.40
CA GLN A 165 25.66 -15.12 -13.78
C GLN A 165 26.06 -16.59 -13.99
N GLU A 166 25.11 -17.52 -14.05
CA GLU A 166 25.38 -18.93 -14.37
C GLU A 166 25.74 -19.15 -15.85
N LEU A 167 25.31 -18.27 -16.75
CA LEU A 167 25.47 -18.40 -18.20
C LEU A 167 26.68 -17.62 -18.73
N LEU A 168 27.06 -16.54 -18.06
CA LEU A 168 28.23 -15.76 -18.44
C LEU A 168 29.48 -16.61 -18.20
N PRO A 169 30.40 -16.67 -19.17
CA PRO A 169 31.66 -17.38 -18.99
C PRO A 169 32.39 -16.78 -17.79
N VAL A 170 32.73 -17.62 -16.81
CA VAL A 170 33.69 -17.25 -15.76
C VAL A 170 35.01 -17.03 -16.49
N ASP A 171 35.56 -15.82 -16.46
CA ASP A 171 36.83 -15.49 -17.10
C ASP A 171 37.89 -16.55 -16.76
N THR A 172 38.09 -17.48 -17.68
CA THR A 172 39.08 -18.55 -17.60
C THR A 172 40.37 -18.13 -18.32
N THR A 173 40.49 -16.85 -18.69
CA THR A 173 41.59 -16.30 -19.49
C THR A 173 42.53 -15.37 -18.70
N ALA A 174 42.57 -15.49 -17.37
CA ALA A 174 43.60 -14.85 -16.54
C ALA A 174 44.80 -15.77 -16.24
N THR A 175 45.21 -16.60 -17.20
CA THR A 175 46.49 -17.34 -17.13
C THR A 175 47.21 -17.35 -18.47
N THR A 176 47.59 -16.16 -18.95
CA THR A 176 48.77 -16.03 -19.81
C THR A 176 49.52 -14.76 -19.43
N VAL A 177 50.57 -14.97 -18.63
CA VAL A 177 51.64 -14.01 -18.37
C VAL A 177 52.15 -13.47 -19.72
N PRO A 178 52.11 -12.15 -19.99
CA PRO A 178 52.90 -11.60 -21.08
C PRO A 178 54.37 -11.62 -20.64
N LYS A 179 55.16 -12.49 -21.27
CA LYS A 179 56.63 -12.43 -21.19
C LYS A 179 57.09 -11.03 -21.60
N GLN A 180 57.93 -10.44 -20.75
CA GLN A 180 58.76 -9.29 -21.05
C GLN A 180 59.39 -9.42 -22.45
N LYS A 181 59.36 -8.32 -23.22
CA LYS A 181 60.36 -8.07 -24.26
C LYS A 181 61.14 -6.82 -23.88
N THR A 182 62.33 -7.07 -23.35
CA THR A 182 63.51 -6.22 -23.47
C THR A 182 63.96 -6.19 -24.94
N ALA A 183 64.06 -4.99 -25.50
CA ALA A 183 65.08 -4.54 -26.45
C ALA A 183 64.83 -3.06 -26.72
#